data_AF-A0A545SEQ5-F1
#
_entry.id   AF-A0A545SEQ5-F1
#
_cell.length_a   1.000
_cell.length_b   1.000
_cell.length_c   1.000
_cell.angle_alpha   90.00
_cell.angle_beta   90.00
_cell.angle_gamma   90.00
#
_symmetry.space_group_name_H-M   'P 1'
#
loop_
_entity.id
_entity.type
_entity.pdbx_description
1 polymer ?
#
loop_
_entity_poly.entity_id
_entity_poly.type
_entity_poly.pdbx_seq_one_letter_code
_entity_poly.pdbx_strand_id
1 'polypeptide(L)' 'EMDMKLSQKLIPLIPNNKIIVAESGITTHEMIKELSSYGADAFLVGEHLMRQEDITLALKELKYGVGV' A
#
# COMPACT_ATOMS: atom_id res chain seq x y z
N GLU A 1 7.09 -14.53 -8.74
CA GLU A 1 5.98 -13.69 -9.26
C GLU A 1 5.19 -13.16 -8.08
N MET A 2 4.69 -11.93 -8.14
CA MET A 2 3.97 -11.27 -7.04
C MET A 2 2.46 -11.55 -7.15
N ASP A 3 1.82 -12.07 -6.10
CA ASP A 3 0.37 -12.31 -6.08
C ASP A 3 -0.37 -11.14 -5.40
N MET A 4 -0.98 -10.28 -6.21
CA MET A 4 -1.76 -9.13 -5.74
C MET A 4 -3.02 -9.52 -4.95
N LYS A 5 -3.50 -10.77 -5.07
CA LYS A 5 -4.68 -11.27 -4.37
C LYS A 5 -4.35 -11.93 -3.03
N LEU A 6 -3.07 -12.01 -2.67
CA LEU A 6 -2.66 -12.68 -1.44
C LEU A 6 -3.21 -11.96 -0.20
N SER A 7 -3.09 -10.63 -0.15
CA SER A 7 -3.59 -9.81 0.96
C SER A 7 -5.10 -9.97 1.15
N GLN A 8 -5.86 -10.01 0.06
CA GLN A 8 -7.31 -10.25 0.10
C GLN A 8 -7.66 -11.58 0.78
N LYS A 9 -6.85 -12.62 0.57
CA LYS A 9 -7.08 -13.96 1.15
C LYS A 9 -6.62 -14.06 2.60
N LEU A 10 -5.52 -13.39 2.95
CA LEU A 10 -4.86 -13.55 4.25
C LEU A 10 -5.39 -12.59 5.32
N ILE A 11 -5.74 -11.35 4.96
CA ILE A 11 -6.21 -10.36 5.94
C ILE A 11 -7.40 -10.86 6.76
N PRO A 12 -8.44 -11.51 6.17
CA PRO A 12 -9.56 -12.03 6.94
C PRO A 12 -9.20 -13.12 7.96
N LEU A 13 -8.02 -13.73 7.87
CA LEU A 13 -7.53 -14.76 8.78
C LEU A 13 -6.76 -14.17 9.98
N ILE A 14 -6.44 -12.88 9.95
CA ILE A 14 -5.70 -12.21 11.02
C ILE A 14 -6.67 -11.95 12.18
N PRO A 15 -6.30 -12.29 13.43
CA PRO A 15 -7.12 -11.97 14.59
C PRO A 15 -7.40 -10.47 14.71
N ASN A 16 -8.61 -10.13 15.18
CA ASN A 16 -8.96 -8.74 15.49
C ASN A 16 -7.95 -8.10 16.47
N ASN A 17 -7.87 -6.77 16.45
CA ASN A 17 -6.96 -5.95 17.28
C ASN A 17 -5.46 -6.13 16.93
N LYS A 18 -5.14 -6.44 15.68
CA LYS A 18 -3.78 -6.37 15.14
C LYS A 18 -3.69 -5.22 14.16
N ILE A 19 -2.54 -4.55 14.14
CA ILE A 19 -2.21 -3.59 13.09
C ILE A 19 -1.70 -4.38 11.90
N ILE A 20 -2.34 -4.22 10.75
CA ILE A 20 -2.02 -4.90 9.51
C ILE A 20 -1.20 -3.97 8.64
N VAL A 21 0.06 -4.33 8.41
CA VAL A 21 0.97 -3.59 7.53
C VAL A 21 1.03 -4.30 6.18
N ALA A 22 0.60 -3.62 5.12
CA ALA A 22 0.78 -4.10 3.76
C ALA A 22 2.15 -3.66 3.21
N GLU A 23 2.87 -4.60 2.64
CA GLU A 23 4.24 -4.41 2.15
C GLU A 23 4.39 -4.90 0.72
N SER A 24 5.38 -4.35 0.02
CA SER A 24 5.81 -4.75 -1.33
C SER A 24 4.79 -4.49 -2.45
N GLY A 25 5.30 -4.08 -3.61
CA GLY A 25 4.48 -3.93 -4.83
C GLY A 25 3.57 -2.70 -4.88
N ILE A 26 3.54 -1.87 -3.84
CA ILE A 26 2.68 -0.67 -3.78
C ILE A 26 3.32 0.46 -4.58
N THR A 27 2.66 0.84 -5.67
CA THR A 27 3.15 1.89 -6.59
C THR A 27 2.11 2.94 -6.93
N THR A 28 0.84 2.74 -6.58
CA THR A 28 -0.23 3.70 -6.88
C THR A 28 -1.17 3.91 -5.70
N HIS A 29 -1.87 5.05 -5.73
CA HIS A 29 -2.88 5.42 -4.75
C HIS A 29 -4.08 4.45 -4.76
N GLU A 30 -4.45 3.93 -5.92
CA GLU A 30 -5.54 2.96 -6.10
C GLU A 30 -5.24 1.67 -5.36
N MET A 31 -4.00 1.20 -5.39
CA MET A 31 -3.57 0.01 -4.63
C MET A 31 -3.69 0.22 -3.13
N ILE A 32 -3.36 1.42 -2.64
CA ILE A 32 -3.56 1.77 -1.23
C ILE A 32 -5.04 1.71 -0.86
N LYS A 33 -5.93 2.26 -1.69
CA LYS A 33 -7.39 2.18 -1.44
C LYS A 33 -7.88 0.74 -1.44
N GLU A 34 -7.43 -0.06 -2.40
CA GLU A 34 -7.82 -1.46 -2.51
C GLU A 34 -7.38 -2.26 -1.28
N LEU A 35 -6.11 -2.16 -0.89
CA LEU A 35 -5.57 -2.84 0.30
C LEU A 35 -6.21 -2.34 1.59
N SER A 36 -6.50 -1.03 1.70
CA SER A 36 -7.26 -0.47 2.82
C SER A 36 -8.66 -1.08 2.90
N SER A 37 -9.32 -1.29 1.76
CA SER A 37 -10.65 -1.93 1.70
C SER A 37 -10.63 -3.40 2.14
N TYR A 38 -9.48 -4.06 2.03
CA TYR A 38 -9.28 -5.41 2.56
C TYR A 38 -8.98 -5.43 4.06
N GLY A 39 -8.61 -4.30 4.66
CA GLY A 39 -8.33 -4.16 6.10
C GLY A 39 -6.88 -3.84 6.45
N ALA A 40 -6.06 -3.40 5.50
CA ALA A 40 -4.72 -2.89 5.82
C ALA A 40 -4.81 -1.55 6.58
N ASP A 41 -4.07 -1.43 7.68
CA ASP A 41 -4.01 -0.23 8.53
C ASP A 41 -2.84 0.69 8.16
N ALA A 42 -1.76 0.12 7.65
CA ALA A 42 -0.52 0.82 7.35
C ALA A 42 0.19 0.23 6.12
N PHE A 43 1.12 1.00 5.57
CA PHE A 43 1.85 0.64 4.34
C PHE A 43 3.35 0.88 4.52
N LEU A 44 4.15 -0.08 4.09
CA LEU A 44 5.60 0.06 3.99
C LEU A 44 6.00 0.10 2.51
N VAL A 45 6.48 1.26 2.06
CA VAL A 45 6.83 1.52 0.66
C VAL A 45 8.25 2.07 0.61
N GLY A 46 9.16 1.32 -0.04
CA GLY A 46 10.56 1.69 -0.17
C GLY A 46 10.96 1.94 -1.62
N GLU A 47 11.18 0.86 -2.37
CA GLU A 47 11.74 0.91 -3.73
C GLU A 47 11.04 1.90 -4.66
N HIS A 48 9.70 1.92 -4.66
CA HIS A 48 8.93 2.85 -5.50
C HIS A 48 9.26 4.31 -5.20
N LEU A 49 9.30 4.70 -3.92
CA LEU A 49 9.62 6.07 -3.49
C LEU A 49 11.09 6.40 -3.74
N MET A 50 12.01 5.47 -3.46
CA MET A 50 13.45 5.70 -3.59
C MET A 50 13.93 5.83 -5.04
N ARG A 51 13.13 5.40 -6.02
CA ARG A 51 13.43 5.53 -7.45
C ARG A 51 12.95 6.86 -8.06
N GLN A 52 12.24 7.70 -7.31
CA GLN A 52 11.71 8.97 -7.81
C GLN A 52 12.71 10.11 -7.64
N GLU A 53 12.70 11.06 -8.57
CA GLU A 53 13.49 12.29 -8.46
C GLU A 53 12.95 13.18 -7.33
N ASP A 54 11.63 13.29 -7.20
CA ASP A 54 10.96 14.02 -6.11
C ASP A 54 10.17 13.05 -5.21
N ILE A 55 10.79 12.64 -4.10
CA ILE A 55 10.19 11.75 -3.10
C ILE A 55 8.98 12.40 -2.43
N THR A 56 8.97 13.72 -2.27
CA THR A 56 7.87 14.43 -1.60
C THR A 56 6.62 14.41 -2.47
N LEU A 57 6.77 14.73 -3.77
CA LEU A 57 5.69 14.64 -4.73
C LEU A 57 5.19 13.20 -4.84
N ALA A 58 6.09 12.23 -4.99
CA ALA A 58 5.71 10.82 -5.07
C ALA A 58 4.93 10.34 -3.85
N LEU A 59 5.36 10.73 -2.63
CA LEU A 59 4.64 10.40 -1.41
C LEU A 59 3.26 11.05 -1.37
N LYS A 60 3.14 12.31 -1.81
CA LYS A 60 1.86 13.01 -1.89
C LYS A 60 0.92 12.34 -2.87
N GLU A 61 1.39 12.02 -4.07
CA GLU A 61 0.58 11.36 -5.09
C GLU A 61 0.14 9.97 -4.63
N LEU A 62 1.03 9.22 -4.00
CA LEU A 62 0.73 7.91 -3.44
C LEU A 62 -0.32 8.00 -2.31
N LYS A 63 -0.21 9.00 -1.43
CA LYS A 63 -1.09 9.17 -0.28
C LYS A 63 -2.45 9.81 -0.62
N TYR A 64 -2.47 10.77 -1.53
CA TYR A 64 -3.62 11.65 -1.78
C TYR A 64 -4.20 11.54 -3.20
N GLY A 65 -3.48 10.91 -4.14
CA GLY A 65 -3.86 10.76 -5.55
C GLY A 65 -3.03 11.63 -6.50
N VAL A 66 -3.06 11.31 -7.80
CA VAL A 66 -2.26 12.03 -8.81
C VAL A 66 -2.69 13.50 -8.92
N GLY A 67 -1.70 14.40 -9.02
CA GLY A 67 -1.93 15.84 -9.27
C GLY A 67 -2.15 16.70 -8.01
N VAL A 68 -1.78 16.20 -6.82
CA VAL A 68 -1.78 16.93 -5.54
C VAL A 68 -0.43 17.52 -5.14
#